data_AF-A0A6I7Q8P1-F1
#
_entry.id   AF-A0A6I7Q8P1-F1
#
_cell.length_a   1.000
_cell.length_b   1.000
_cell.length_c   1.000
_cell.angle_alpha   90.00
_cell.angle_beta   90.00
_cell.angle_gamma   90.00
#
_symmetry.space_group_name_H-M   'P 1'
#
loop_
_entity.id
_entity.type
_entity.pdbx_description
1 polymer ?
#
loop_
_entity_poly.entity_id
_entity_poly.type
_entity_poly.pdbx_seq_one_letter_code
_entity_poly.pdbx_strand_id
1 'polypeptide(L)'
;MKLKYLTIIVIALSLLVLSLNSCSDDALGGMQSDIPERHDLACMLVDGVWKIVDADDITRTEIHVARGDTVVWQAPEDRDIYFQFMDQELTGTFTEELLKGESLTLVIGNDADEGDHPYAVFVHGARAYAEGESPPRMIIR
;
A
#
# COMPACT_ATOMS: atom_id res chain seq x y z
N MET A 1 54.76 -28.84 32.15
CA MET A 1 53.42 -29.43 32.38
C MET A 1 52.55 -28.48 33.23
N LYS A 2 52.08 -27.35 32.65
CA LYS A 2 51.05 -26.44 33.23
C LYS A 2 50.38 -25.63 32.11
N LEU A 3 50.10 -26.28 30.98
CA LEU A 3 49.52 -25.64 29.77
C LEU A 3 48.27 -26.41 29.32
N LYS A 4 47.29 -26.58 30.23
CA LYS A 4 45.99 -27.21 29.91
C LYS A 4 44.78 -26.61 30.65
N TYR A 5 44.97 -25.64 31.54
CA TYR A 5 43.86 -25.10 32.35
C TYR A 5 43.41 -23.68 31.98
N LEU A 6 44.16 -22.94 31.15
CA LEU A 6 43.79 -21.57 30.80
C LEU A 6 42.76 -21.49 29.65
N THR A 7 42.67 -22.53 28.81
CA THR A 7 41.80 -22.52 27.62
C THR A 7 40.33 -22.86 27.94
N ILE A 8 40.06 -23.52 29.07
CA ILE A 8 38.70 -23.95 29.46
C ILE A 8 37.89 -22.77 30.03
N ILE A 9 38.55 -21.77 30.64
CA ILE A 9 37.86 -20.64 31.28
C ILE A 9 37.31 -19.63 30.25
N VAL A 10 37.92 -19.53 29.07
CA VAL A 10 37.49 -18.56 28.03
C VAL A 10 36.26 -19.04 27.25
N ILE A 11 36.05 -20.36 27.13
CA ILE A 11 34.91 -20.92 26.40
C ILE A 11 33.63 -20.92 27.25
N ALA A 12 33.75 -21.05 28.57
CA ALA A 12 32.58 -21.00 29.47
C ALA A 12 32.02 -19.56 29.62
N LEU A 13 32.85 -18.53 29.41
CA LEU A 13 32.41 -17.13 29.53
C LEU A 13 31.78 -16.60 28.22
N SER A 14 32.08 -17.20 27.07
CA SER A 14 31.47 -16.84 25.79
C SER A 14 30.13 -17.55 25.53
N LEU A 15 29.80 -18.60 26.30
CA LEU A 15 28.48 -19.26 26.29
C LEU A 15 27.48 -18.66 27.29
N LEU A 16 27.90 -17.81 28.22
CA LEU A 16 27.02 -17.14 29.19
C LEU A 16 26.53 -15.75 28.72
N VAL A 17 27.06 -15.24 27.59
CA VAL A 17 26.65 -13.95 27.00
C VAL A 17 25.57 -14.13 25.90
N LEU A 18 25.19 -15.37 25.59
CA LEU A 18 24.17 -15.69 24.58
C LEU A 18 22.77 -15.97 25.14
N SER A 19 22.55 -15.84 26.46
CA SER A 19 21.27 -16.15 27.11
C SER A 19 20.55 -14.94 27.71
N LEU A 20 20.81 -13.71 27.23
CA LEU A 20 20.07 -12.51 27.64
C LEU A 20 19.31 -11.80 26.49
N ASN A 21 19.28 -12.36 25.28
CA ASN A 21 18.47 -11.84 24.16
C ASN A 21 17.30 -12.76 23.82
N SER A 22 16.50 -13.10 24.81
CA SER A 22 15.16 -13.68 24.60
C SER A 22 14.22 -13.14 25.67
N CYS A 23 14.05 -11.82 25.66
CA CYS A 23 12.80 -11.24 26.13
C CYS A 23 11.96 -11.00 24.89
N SER A 24 10.96 -11.87 24.72
CA SER A 24 9.89 -11.67 23.76
C SER A 24 9.20 -10.34 24.05
N ASP A 25 9.34 -9.37 23.17
CA ASP A 25 8.36 -8.29 23.01
C ASP A 25 7.35 -8.74 21.94
N ASP A 26 6.56 -9.75 22.28
CA ASP A 26 5.24 -9.95 21.68
C ASP A 26 4.28 -8.98 22.39
N ALA A 27 4.33 -7.69 22.03
CA ALA A 27 3.27 -6.71 22.34
C ALA A 27 3.56 -5.34 21.69
N LEU A 28 3.79 -5.30 20.38
CA LEU A 28 3.46 -4.11 19.59
C LEU A 28 2.54 -4.57 18.47
N GLY A 29 1.30 -4.93 18.85
CA GLY A 29 0.18 -4.74 17.94
C GLY A 29 0.28 -3.30 17.47
N GLY A 30 0.55 -3.12 16.18
CA GLY A 30 0.75 -1.81 15.60
C GLY A 30 -0.42 -0.92 16.01
N MET A 31 -0.14 0.12 16.79
CA MET A 31 -1.05 1.25 16.84
C MET A 31 -1.02 1.83 15.44
N GLN A 32 -1.94 1.37 14.58
CA GLN A 32 -2.29 2.05 13.36
C GLN A 32 -2.64 3.47 13.79
N SER A 33 -1.94 4.45 13.24
CA SER A 33 -2.15 5.82 13.68
C SER A 33 -3.59 6.19 13.33
N ASP A 34 -4.39 6.62 14.31
CA ASP A 34 -5.75 7.16 14.09
C ASP A 34 -5.73 8.48 13.27
N ILE A 35 -4.60 8.83 12.67
CA ILE A 35 -4.46 9.98 11.80
C ILE A 35 -4.69 9.48 10.38
N PRO A 36 -5.72 9.99 9.68
CA PRO A 36 -5.95 9.65 8.28
C PRO A 36 -4.70 9.85 7.44
N GLU A 37 -4.33 8.81 6.69
CA GLU A 37 -3.18 8.79 5.81
C GLU A 37 -3.53 9.28 4.40
N ARG A 38 -2.51 9.66 3.63
CA ARG A 38 -2.65 10.03 2.22
C ARG A 38 -1.94 8.99 1.36
N HIS A 39 -2.65 8.52 0.33
CA HIS A 39 -2.17 7.52 -0.64
C HIS A 39 -2.16 8.15 -2.04
N ASP A 40 -0.99 8.32 -2.63
CA ASP A 40 -0.83 8.91 -3.96
C ASP A 40 -0.66 7.79 -5.02
N LEU A 41 -1.50 7.84 -6.05
CA LEU A 41 -1.62 6.84 -7.10
C LEU A 41 -1.54 7.47 -8.48
N ALA A 42 -0.75 6.92 -9.39
CA ALA A 42 -0.60 7.45 -10.74
C ALA A 42 -1.11 6.46 -11.79
N CYS A 43 -1.83 6.96 -12.79
CA CYS A 43 -2.16 6.18 -13.98
C CYS A 43 -1.05 6.32 -15.03
N MET A 44 -0.42 5.21 -15.41
CA MET A 44 0.69 5.22 -16.37
C MET A 44 0.80 3.92 -17.17
N LEU A 45 1.57 3.99 -18.26
CA LEU A 45 1.88 2.84 -19.10
C LEU A 45 3.14 2.14 -18.60
N VAL A 46 3.02 0.90 -18.12
CA VAL A 46 4.12 0.06 -17.62
C VAL A 46 4.22 -1.17 -18.52
N ASP A 47 5.38 -1.37 -19.16
CA ASP A 47 5.63 -2.48 -20.09
C ASP A 47 4.54 -2.64 -21.18
N GLY A 48 3.98 -1.51 -21.63
CA GLY A 48 2.93 -1.47 -22.66
C GLY A 48 1.52 -1.74 -22.15
N VAL A 49 1.31 -1.86 -20.84
CA VAL A 49 0.01 -2.08 -20.19
C VAL A 49 -0.34 -0.87 -19.33
N TRP A 50 -1.58 -0.39 -19.42
CA TRP A 50 -2.05 0.68 -18.53
C TRP A 50 -2.24 0.15 -17.13
N LYS A 51 -1.74 0.89 -16.14
CA LYS A 51 -1.83 0.55 -14.72
C LYS A 51 -2.20 1.79 -13.92
N ILE A 52 -2.89 1.59 -12.81
CA ILE A 52 -2.75 2.51 -11.68
C ILE A 52 -1.54 2.00 -10.89
N VAL A 53 -0.70 2.83 -10.34
CA VAL A 53 0.42 2.39 -9.49
C VAL A 53 0.55 3.32 -8.31
N ASP A 54 1.20 2.86 -7.25
CA ASP A 54 1.69 3.76 -6.22
C ASP A 54 2.66 4.77 -6.85
N ALA A 55 2.47 6.05 -6.54
CA ALA A 55 3.23 7.12 -7.17
C ALA A 55 4.72 7.09 -6.81
N ASP A 56 5.07 6.55 -5.63
CA ASP A 56 6.44 6.47 -5.14
C ASP A 56 7.10 5.11 -5.45
N ASP A 57 6.30 4.04 -5.56
CA ASP A 57 6.78 2.68 -5.83
C ASP A 57 5.89 1.91 -6.81
N ILE A 58 6.25 1.96 -8.09
CA ILE A 58 5.49 1.29 -9.17
C ILE A 58 5.41 -0.24 -9.05
N THR A 59 6.19 -0.85 -8.16
CA THR A 59 6.16 -2.30 -7.91
C THR A 59 5.10 -2.70 -6.90
N ARG A 60 4.51 -1.74 -6.19
CA ARG A 60 3.42 -1.95 -5.24
C ARG A 60 2.11 -2.25 -5.96
N THR A 61 1.62 -3.47 -5.78
CA THR A 61 0.41 -3.99 -6.44
C THR A 61 -0.86 -3.86 -5.59
N GLU A 62 -0.71 -3.51 -4.30
CA GLU A 62 -1.80 -3.41 -3.35
C GLU A 62 -1.70 -2.11 -2.54
N ILE A 63 -2.85 -1.51 -2.27
CA ILE A 63 -2.96 -0.42 -1.30
C ILE A 63 -3.88 -0.84 -0.16
N HIS A 64 -3.40 -0.60 1.05
CA HIS A 64 -4.19 -0.74 2.27
C HIS A 64 -4.56 0.65 2.74
N VAL A 65 -5.85 0.87 2.95
CA VAL A 65 -6.39 2.16 3.38
C VAL A 65 -7.25 1.96 4.62
N ALA A 66 -7.30 2.96 5.48
CA ALA A 66 -8.23 3.04 6.58
C ALA A 66 -9.41 3.96 6.24
N ARG A 67 -10.49 3.85 7.01
CA ARG A 67 -11.62 4.78 6.93
C ARG A 67 -11.13 6.20 7.25
N GLY A 68 -11.56 7.17 6.43
CA GLY A 68 -11.11 8.55 6.54
C GLY A 68 -9.82 8.87 5.80
N ASP A 69 -9.05 7.88 5.33
CA ASP A 69 -7.87 8.11 4.52
C ASP A 69 -8.20 8.88 3.24
N THR A 70 -7.22 9.60 2.72
CA THR A 70 -7.32 10.30 1.44
C THR A 70 -6.58 9.53 0.37
N VAL A 71 -7.24 9.23 -0.75
CA VAL A 71 -6.61 8.64 -1.92
C VAL A 71 -6.61 9.66 -3.06
N VAL A 72 -5.45 9.84 -3.68
CA VAL A 72 -5.23 10.82 -4.74
C VAL A 72 -4.79 10.09 -5.99
N TRP A 73 -5.55 10.21 -7.07
CA TRP A 73 -5.19 9.67 -8.38
C TRP A 73 -4.67 10.77 -9.29
N GLN A 74 -3.53 10.56 -9.93
CA GLN A 74 -2.97 11.45 -10.95
C GLN A 74 -3.20 10.89 -12.35
N ALA A 75 -3.72 11.74 -13.23
CA ALA A 75 -3.88 11.44 -14.64
C ALA A 75 -2.55 11.61 -15.40
N PRO A 76 -2.33 10.86 -16.51
CA PRO A 76 -1.24 11.16 -17.41
C PRO A 76 -1.48 12.50 -18.11
N GLU A 77 -0.41 13.13 -18.58
CA GLU A 77 -0.44 14.46 -19.23
C GLU A 77 -1.21 14.48 -20.56
N ASP A 78 -1.44 13.33 -21.19
CA ASP A 78 -1.97 13.24 -22.55
C ASP A 78 -3.39 12.65 -22.64
N ARG A 79 -3.96 12.13 -21.55
CA ARG A 79 -5.21 11.36 -21.58
C ARG A 79 -6.08 11.56 -20.36
N ASP A 80 -7.37 11.63 -20.60
CA ASP A 80 -8.39 11.65 -19.56
C ASP A 80 -8.66 10.21 -19.08
N ILE A 81 -9.16 10.09 -17.86
CA ILE A 81 -9.43 8.81 -17.20
C ILE A 81 -10.88 8.80 -16.70
N TYR A 82 -11.52 7.65 -16.79
CA TYR A 82 -12.81 7.39 -16.19
C TYR A 82 -12.72 6.27 -15.15
N PHE A 83 -13.24 6.54 -13.96
CA PHE A 83 -13.33 5.59 -12.85
C PHE A 83 -14.74 5.04 -12.74
N GLN A 84 -14.83 3.75 -12.41
CA GLN A 84 -16.08 3.10 -11.98
C GLN A 84 -15.82 2.37 -10.65
N PHE A 85 -16.42 2.88 -9.58
CA PHE A 85 -16.43 2.26 -8.25
C PHE A 85 -17.64 1.31 -8.14
N MET A 86 -17.44 0.17 -7.50
CA MET A 86 -18.51 -0.84 -7.30
C MET A 86 -19.31 -0.60 -6.02
N ASP A 87 -18.74 0.18 -5.10
CA ASP A 87 -19.33 0.53 -3.81
C ASP A 87 -19.36 2.05 -3.66
N GLN A 88 -20.55 2.59 -3.38
CA GLN A 88 -20.72 4.03 -3.13
C GLN A 88 -20.26 4.41 -1.73
N GLU A 89 -20.31 3.51 -0.74
CA GLU A 89 -19.89 3.79 0.63
C GLU A 89 -18.38 3.99 0.72
N LEU A 90 -17.63 3.42 -0.22
CA LEU A 90 -16.19 3.58 -0.37
C LEU A 90 -15.74 5.03 -0.57
N THR A 91 -16.37 5.77 -1.50
CA THR A 91 -15.91 7.13 -1.92
C THR A 91 -17.03 8.16 -2.02
N GLY A 92 -18.29 7.79 -1.77
CA GLY A 92 -19.48 8.62 -1.93
C GLY A 92 -20.05 8.68 -3.36
N THR A 93 -19.36 8.06 -4.33
CA THR A 93 -19.66 8.12 -5.76
C THR A 93 -19.49 6.76 -6.42
N PHE A 94 -20.20 6.51 -7.52
CA PHE A 94 -19.99 5.31 -8.35
C PHE A 94 -19.04 5.57 -9.51
N THR A 95 -18.85 6.82 -9.91
CA THR A 95 -18.13 7.15 -11.14
C THR A 95 -17.46 8.51 -11.04
N GLU A 96 -16.25 8.64 -11.53
CA GLU A 96 -15.53 9.92 -11.60
C GLU A 96 -14.81 10.06 -12.93
N GLU A 97 -14.68 11.29 -13.40
CA GLU A 97 -13.85 11.65 -14.55
C GLU A 97 -12.65 12.46 -14.05
N LEU A 98 -11.47 12.11 -14.55
CA LEU A 98 -10.22 12.76 -14.23
C LEU A 98 -9.56 13.22 -15.52
N LEU A 99 -9.50 14.54 -15.72
CA LEU A 99 -8.92 15.13 -16.91
C LEU A 99 -7.39 14.96 -16.92
N LYS A 100 -6.82 14.90 -18.12
CA LYS A 100 -5.37 14.79 -18.32
C LYS A 100 -4.58 15.85 -17.53
N GLY A 101 -3.49 15.42 -16.89
CA GLY A 101 -2.63 16.28 -16.05
C GLY A 101 -3.27 16.78 -14.75
N GLU A 102 -4.52 16.41 -14.44
CA GLU A 102 -5.17 16.77 -13.19
C GLU A 102 -5.03 15.67 -12.13
N SER A 103 -5.60 15.91 -10.95
CA SER A 103 -5.68 14.92 -9.87
C SER A 103 -7.09 14.80 -9.33
N LEU A 104 -7.53 13.57 -9.07
CA LEU A 104 -8.77 13.25 -8.37
C LEU A 104 -8.44 12.95 -6.91
N THR A 105 -9.11 13.58 -5.97
CA THR A 105 -8.92 13.36 -4.53
C THR A 105 -10.23 12.91 -3.90
N LEU A 106 -10.24 11.71 -3.31
CA LEU A 106 -11.40 11.17 -2.60
C LEU A 106 -11.00 10.74 -1.20
N VAL A 107 -11.96 10.81 -0.28
CA VAL A 107 -11.81 10.34 1.09
C VAL A 107 -12.51 8.99 1.22
N ILE A 108 -11.87 8.02 1.85
CA ILE A 108 -12.47 6.72 2.14
C ILE A 108 -13.61 6.93 3.15
N GLY A 109 -14.81 6.50 2.78
CA GLY A 109 -16.01 6.70 3.59
C GLY A 109 -15.89 6.10 4.98
N ASN A 110 -16.45 6.78 5.97
CA ASN A 110 -16.45 6.31 7.37
C ASN A 110 -17.32 5.06 7.57
N ASP A 111 -18.27 4.82 6.67
CA ASP A 111 -19.17 3.67 6.72
C ASP A 111 -18.75 2.54 5.78
N ALA A 112 -17.62 2.68 5.07
CA ALA A 112 -17.15 1.68 4.12
C ALA A 112 -16.86 0.34 4.81
N ASP A 113 -17.30 -0.75 4.19
CA ASP A 113 -17.09 -2.11 4.69
C ASP A 113 -15.60 -2.48 4.71
N GLU A 114 -15.19 -3.33 5.65
CA GLU A 114 -13.85 -3.93 5.62
C GLU A 114 -13.71 -4.93 4.47
N GLY A 115 -12.52 -4.97 3.86
CA GLY A 115 -12.19 -5.95 2.81
C GLY A 115 -11.85 -5.34 1.45
N ASP A 116 -12.09 -6.13 0.40
CA ASP A 116 -11.67 -5.82 -0.96
C ASP A 116 -12.73 -4.99 -1.70
N HIS A 117 -12.32 -3.82 -2.16
CA HIS A 117 -13.15 -2.89 -2.91
C HIS A 117 -12.61 -2.71 -4.33
N PRO A 118 -13.05 -3.54 -5.29
CA PRO A 118 -12.61 -3.44 -6.67
C PRO A 118 -13.18 -2.19 -7.35
N TYR A 119 -12.39 -1.61 -8.24
CA TYR A 119 -12.84 -0.54 -9.12
C TYR A 119 -12.20 -0.68 -10.50
N ALA A 120 -12.84 -0.11 -11.52
CA ALA A 120 -12.34 -0.13 -12.88
C ALA A 120 -11.83 1.25 -13.30
N VAL A 121 -10.79 1.25 -14.11
CA VAL A 121 -10.21 2.48 -14.69
C VAL A 121 -10.13 2.33 -16.19
N PHE A 122 -10.76 3.24 -16.92
CA PHE A 122 -10.71 3.32 -18.36
C PHE A 122 -9.89 4.54 -18.80
N VAL A 123 -8.89 4.32 -19.65
CA VAL A 123 -8.01 5.38 -20.15
C VAL A 123 -8.55 5.88 -21.50
N HIS A 124 -9.07 7.11 -21.50
CA HIS A 124 -9.62 7.75 -22.69
C HIS A 124 -8.51 7.99 -23.73
N GLY A 125 -8.87 7.93 -25.02
CA GLY A 125 -7.90 7.99 -26.12
C GLY A 125 -7.07 6.70 -26.33
N ALA A 126 -6.76 5.95 -25.26
CA ALA A 126 -6.16 4.61 -25.36
C ALA A 126 -7.20 3.55 -25.73
N ARG A 127 -8.46 3.78 -25.35
CA ARG A 127 -9.57 2.82 -25.48
C ARG A 127 -9.24 1.49 -24.80
N ALA A 128 -8.59 1.56 -23.64
CA ALA A 128 -8.10 0.42 -22.88
C ALA A 128 -8.41 0.60 -21.38
N TYR A 129 -8.51 -0.52 -20.67
CA TYR A 129 -8.63 -0.53 -19.22
C TYR A 129 -7.25 -0.67 -18.57
N ALA A 130 -7.12 -0.21 -17.32
CA ALA A 130 -5.98 -0.54 -16.50
C ALA A 130 -6.05 -2.02 -16.05
N GLU A 131 -4.91 -2.73 -16.08
CA GLU A 131 -4.86 -4.18 -15.88
C GLU A 131 -3.68 -4.61 -14.97
N GLY A 132 -3.70 -5.87 -14.54
CA GLY A 132 -2.52 -6.52 -13.93
C GLY A 132 -2.23 -6.16 -12.47
N GLU A 133 -3.27 -6.16 -11.61
CA GLU A 133 -3.16 -5.97 -10.16
C GLU A 133 -2.43 -4.68 -9.74
N SER A 134 -2.81 -3.49 -10.22
CA SER A 134 -2.18 -2.22 -9.74
C SER A 134 -3.11 -0.99 -9.85
N PRO A 135 -3.48 -0.36 -8.71
CA PRO A 135 -4.64 -0.77 -7.95
C PRO A 135 -5.92 -0.65 -8.78
N PRO A 136 -6.52 -1.79 -9.06
CA PRO A 136 -7.94 -2.04 -9.34
C PRO A 136 -8.61 -2.69 -8.12
N ARG A 137 -8.05 -2.53 -6.92
CA ARG A 137 -8.76 -2.71 -5.65
C ARG A 137 -8.16 -1.83 -4.55
N MET A 138 -9.01 -1.37 -3.65
CA MET A 138 -8.59 -0.82 -2.35
C MET A 138 -8.90 -1.84 -1.28
N ILE A 139 -8.00 -2.01 -0.30
CA ILE A 139 -8.18 -2.98 0.78
C ILE A 139 -8.37 -2.22 2.07
N ILE A 140 -9.61 -2.19 2.58
CA ILE A 140 -9.94 -1.54 3.84
C ILE A 140 -9.60 -2.46 5.01
N ARG A 141 -8.83 -1.94 5.98
CA ARG A 141 -8.46 -2.62 7.22
C ARG A 141 -8.74 -1.78 8.45
#